data_AF-A0AAU9DD81-F1
#
_entry.id   AF-A0AAU9DD81-F1
#
_cell.length_a   1.000
_cell.length_b   1.000
_cell.length_c   1.000
_cell.angle_alpha   90.00
_cell.angle_beta   90.00
_cell.angle_gamma   90.00
#
_symmetry.space_group_name_H-M   'P 1'
#
loop_
_entity.id
_entity.type
_entity.pdbx_description
1 polymer ?
#
loop_
_entity_poly.entity_id
_entity_poly.type
_entity_poly.pdbx_seq_one_letter_code
_entity_poly.pdbx_strand_id
1 'polypeptide(L)'
;MDILTHTMTGLAVGTVAAGFSKKSWFMKSKYILAGGFAGALPDVDTVSLWSKFDKYFGPFFQLENSGKHIYSAKFWYSHHGFMHSLLAPIVLLCILALIVAVIKIKIPTIKQIRKTISLLTVFVLGYWAHLLEDMPTPSASWGGVNFFWPSVEYTGGWGKIWWWNNYDVFIFISAIVVFNLLILALSSIMKFKAGRLCLSIFVLGVTLSVWQITNRAYDFNVASKKHGYAFCEKKSKEIQREVLGKRIYTWMVALDNKIKLNF
;
A
#
# COMPACT_ATOMS: atom_id res chain seq x y z
N MET A 1 -2.49 -7.38 -8.63
CA MET A 1 -3.47 -6.74 -7.74
C MET A 1 -2.83 -5.95 -6.59
N ASP A 2 -1.76 -6.47 -5.99
CA ASP A 2 -1.14 -5.96 -4.75
C ASP A 2 -0.99 -4.43 -4.63
N ILE A 3 -0.30 -3.78 -5.57
CA ILE A 3 -0.13 -2.31 -5.59
C ILE A 3 -1.46 -1.54 -5.55
N LEU A 4 -2.52 -2.07 -6.16
CA LEU A 4 -3.84 -1.46 -6.10
C LEU A 4 -4.45 -1.63 -4.71
N THR A 5 -4.28 -2.79 -4.08
CA THR A 5 -4.73 -3.03 -2.71
C THR A 5 -4.08 -2.02 -1.76
N HIS A 6 -2.76 -1.87 -1.81
CA HIS A 6 -2.04 -0.89 -0.99
C HIS A 6 -2.44 0.56 -1.28
N THR A 7 -2.62 0.90 -2.55
CA THR A 7 -3.15 2.22 -2.95
C THR A 7 -4.54 2.44 -2.32
N MET A 8 -5.42 1.44 -2.39
CA MET A 8 -6.77 1.50 -1.82
C MET A 8 -6.73 1.57 -0.28
N THR A 9 -5.78 0.90 0.36
CA THR A 9 -5.54 0.99 1.81
C THR A 9 -5.17 2.41 2.22
N GLY A 10 -4.26 3.04 1.46
CA GLY A 10 -3.93 4.45 1.63
C GLY A 10 -5.14 5.37 1.40
N LEU A 11 -5.94 5.13 0.36
CA LEU A 11 -7.18 5.87 0.10
C LEU A 11 -8.15 5.72 1.28
N ALA A 12 -8.29 4.52 1.85
CA ALA A 12 -9.15 4.25 3.00
C ALA A 12 -8.76 5.10 4.21
N VAL A 13 -7.47 5.18 4.54
CA VAL A 13 -6.94 6.09 5.58
C VAL A 13 -7.31 7.55 5.26
N GLY A 14 -7.11 7.97 4.01
CA GLY A 14 -7.44 9.32 3.56
C GLY A 14 -8.93 9.66 3.67
N THR A 15 -9.83 8.70 3.44
CA THR A 15 -11.28 8.90 3.60
C THR A 15 -11.68 9.15 5.05
N VAL A 16 -11.06 8.47 6.02
CA VAL A 16 -11.29 8.70 7.46
C VAL A 16 -10.90 10.13 7.83
N ALA A 17 -9.70 10.57 7.43
CA ALA A 17 -9.24 11.93 7.69
C ALA A 17 -10.12 12.99 7.01
N ALA A 18 -10.58 12.72 5.78
CA ALA A 18 -11.55 13.55 5.10
C ALA A 18 -12.87 13.66 5.89
N GLY A 19 -13.29 12.59 6.59
CA GLY A 19 -14.48 12.57 7.45
C GLY A 19 -14.39 13.50 8.65
N PHE A 20 -13.21 13.61 9.26
CA PHE A 20 -12.97 14.54 10.38
C PHE A 20 -12.72 15.98 9.93
N SER A 21 -12.42 16.20 8.66
CA SER A 21 -12.19 17.54 8.10
C SER A 21 -13.48 18.32 7.93
N LYS A 22 -13.51 19.55 8.48
CA LYS A 22 -14.53 20.57 8.20
C LYS A 22 -14.22 21.42 6.94
N LYS A 23 -13.15 21.09 6.21
CA LYS A 23 -12.72 21.86 5.03
C LYS A 23 -13.54 21.50 3.78
N SER A 24 -13.36 22.29 2.71
CA SER A 24 -14.00 22.09 1.40
C SER A 24 -13.74 20.70 0.80
N TRP A 25 -14.57 20.31 -0.16
CA TRP A 25 -14.42 19.03 -0.89
C TRP A 25 -13.03 18.90 -1.52
N PHE A 26 -12.50 19.98 -2.09
CA PHE A 26 -11.14 20.01 -2.62
C PHE A 26 -10.07 19.59 -1.60
N MET A 27 -10.17 20.07 -0.35
CA MET A 27 -9.25 19.65 0.71
C MET A 27 -9.49 18.21 1.18
N LYS A 28 -10.73 17.74 1.18
CA LYS A 28 -11.07 16.32 1.46
C LYS A 28 -10.47 15.40 0.39
N SER A 29 -10.60 15.75 -0.89
CA SER A 29 -9.96 15.04 -2.00
C SER A 29 -8.44 14.99 -1.85
N LYS A 30 -7.80 16.09 -1.40
CA LYS A 30 -6.36 16.08 -1.11
C LYS A 30 -5.96 15.08 -0.03
N TYR A 31 -6.75 14.92 1.04
CA TYR A 31 -6.46 13.90 2.06
C TYR A 31 -6.55 12.50 1.46
N ILE A 32 -7.62 12.23 0.71
CA ILE A 32 -7.83 10.93 0.05
C ILE A 32 -6.66 10.63 -0.89
N LEU A 33 -6.35 11.52 -1.82
CA LEU A 33 -5.27 11.34 -2.80
C LEU A 33 -3.89 11.24 -2.14
N ALA A 34 -3.62 12.03 -1.08
CA ALA A 34 -2.35 11.93 -0.36
C ALA A 34 -2.19 10.58 0.34
N GLY A 35 -3.25 10.05 0.94
CA GLY A 35 -3.25 8.71 1.51
C GLY A 35 -3.00 7.64 0.44
N GLY A 36 -3.75 7.69 -0.68
CA GLY A 36 -3.60 6.73 -1.78
C GLY A 36 -2.21 6.76 -2.42
N PHE A 37 -1.69 7.95 -2.71
CA PHE A 37 -0.33 8.10 -3.23
C PHE A 37 0.72 7.56 -2.25
N ALA A 38 0.57 7.83 -0.95
CA ALA A 38 1.48 7.33 0.05
C ALA A 38 1.42 5.80 0.20
N GLY A 39 0.23 5.20 0.06
CA GLY A 39 0.05 3.74 0.08
C GLY A 39 0.63 3.04 -1.14
N ALA A 40 0.71 3.71 -2.30
CA ALA A 40 1.35 3.16 -3.50
C ALA A 40 2.88 3.33 -3.52
N LEU A 41 3.40 4.22 -2.67
CA LEU A 41 4.76 4.72 -2.79
C LEU A 41 5.84 3.68 -2.48
N PRO A 42 5.68 2.77 -1.49
CA PRO A 42 6.68 1.73 -1.26
C PRO A 42 6.87 0.78 -2.46
N ASP A 43 5.83 0.59 -3.29
CA ASP A 43 5.88 -0.24 -4.49
C ASP A 43 6.44 0.47 -5.73
N VAL A 44 6.81 1.74 -5.66
CA VAL A 44 7.19 2.52 -6.86
C VAL A 44 8.40 1.91 -7.58
N ASP A 45 9.25 1.23 -6.83
CA ASP A 45 10.43 0.51 -7.29
C ASP A 45 10.11 -0.82 -8.00
N THR A 46 8.85 -1.27 -8.02
CA THR A 46 8.36 -2.27 -9.01
C THR A 46 8.60 -1.82 -10.45
N VAL A 47 8.86 -0.51 -10.68
CA VAL A 47 9.36 0.00 -11.97
C VAL A 47 10.64 -0.69 -12.42
N SER A 48 11.46 -1.19 -11.48
CA SER A 48 12.67 -1.97 -11.80
C SER A 48 12.35 -3.29 -12.50
N LEU A 49 11.13 -3.80 -12.37
CA LEU A 49 10.65 -4.98 -13.09
C LEU A 49 10.05 -4.65 -14.46
N TRP A 50 9.97 -3.38 -14.85
CA TRP A 50 9.49 -3.01 -16.18
C TRP A 50 10.40 -3.61 -17.25
N SER A 51 9.84 -4.28 -18.26
CA SER A 51 10.61 -4.98 -19.30
C SER A 51 11.61 -4.14 -20.09
N LYS A 52 11.52 -2.81 -20.00
CA LYS A 52 12.46 -1.87 -20.64
C LYS A 52 13.37 -1.17 -19.64
N PHE A 53 13.29 -1.48 -18.35
CA PHE A 53 14.08 -0.83 -17.30
C PHE A 53 15.58 -0.93 -17.57
N ASP A 54 16.08 -2.14 -17.80
CA ASP A 54 17.50 -2.37 -18.07
C ASP A 54 17.98 -1.70 -19.36
N LYS A 55 17.09 -1.47 -20.33
CA LYS A 55 17.43 -0.79 -21.58
C LYS A 55 17.59 0.72 -21.41
N TYR A 56 16.74 1.35 -20.60
CA TYR A 56 16.70 2.81 -20.46
C TYR A 56 17.38 3.31 -19.19
N PHE A 57 17.06 2.73 -18.04
CA PHE A 57 17.56 3.18 -16.74
C PHE A 57 18.91 2.55 -16.38
N GLY A 58 19.16 1.31 -16.81
CA GLY A 58 20.44 0.63 -16.59
C GLY A 58 21.63 1.47 -17.07
N PRO A 59 21.73 1.80 -18.38
CA PRO A 59 22.79 2.64 -18.91
C PRO A 59 22.77 4.08 -18.38
N PHE A 60 21.58 4.67 -18.22
CA PHE A 60 21.45 6.06 -17.77
C PHE A 60 22.04 6.28 -16.37
N PHE A 61 21.82 5.33 -15.46
CA PHE A 61 22.36 5.35 -14.10
C PHE A 61 23.63 4.52 -13.91
N GLN A 62 24.14 3.90 -14.98
CA GLN A 62 25.30 2.99 -14.95
C GLN A 62 25.14 1.88 -13.89
N LEU A 63 23.96 1.25 -13.84
CA LEU A 63 23.65 0.21 -12.86
C LEU A 63 24.43 -1.07 -13.15
N GLU A 64 25.10 -1.61 -12.14
CA GLU A 64 25.80 -2.90 -12.22
C GLU A 64 24.83 -4.10 -12.18
N ASN A 65 23.63 -3.91 -11.63
CA ASN A 65 22.63 -4.95 -11.42
C ASN A 65 21.42 -4.72 -12.31
N SER A 66 20.83 -5.80 -12.82
CA SER A 66 19.57 -5.73 -13.56
C SER A 66 18.42 -5.30 -12.63
N GLY A 67 17.40 -4.67 -13.20
CA GLY A 67 16.21 -4.24 -12.47
C GLY A 67 15.52 -5.39 -11.74
N LYS A 68 15.47 -6.58 -12.34
CA LYS A 68 14.97 -7.81 -11.66
C LYS A 68 15.80 -8.19 -10.43
N HIS A 69 17.12 -8.07 -10.51
CA HIS A 69 18.00 -8.33 -9.37
C HIS A 69 17.80 -7.25 -8.30
N ILE A 70 17.75 -5.97 -8.70
CA ILE A 70 17.50 -4.84 -7.80
C ILE A 70 16.20 -5.07 -7.02
N TYR A 71 15.10 -5.37 -7.70
CA TYR A 71 13.81 -5.64 -7.07
C TYR A 71 13.89 -6.73 -6.00
N SER A 72 14.56 -7.84 -6.32
CA SER A 72 14.59 -9.04 -5.47
C SER A 72 15.64 -8.97 -4.35
N ALA A 73 16.65 -8.10 -4.50
CA ALA A 73 17.76 -7.95 -3.57
C ALA A 73 17.38 -7.08 -2.36
N LYS A 74 18.28 -7.05 -1.36
CA LYS A 74 18.16 -6.23 -0.15
C LYS A 74 19.04 -4.98 -0.19
N PHE A 75 19.17 -4.36 -1.38
CA PHE A 75 19.86 -3.08 -1.47
C PHE A 75 19.07 -2.01 -0.70
N TRP A 76 19.75 -0.97 -0.20
CA TRP A 76 19.03 0.10 0.51
C TRP A 76 18.00 0.80 -0.38
N TYR A 77 18.23 0.83 -1.70
CA TYR A 77 17.34 1.41 -2.71
C TYR A 77 16.45 0.38 -3.42
N SER A 78 16.47 -0.89 -2.99
CA SER A 78 15.56 -1.89 -3.56
C SER A 78 14.20 -1.85 -2.90
N HIS A 79 13.28 -2.51 -3.61
CA HIS A 79 12.25 -3.40 -3.07
C HIS A 79 11.96 -3.19 -1.58
N HIS A 80 12.79 -3.92 -0.84
CA HIS A 80 12.65 -4.28 0.56
C HIS A 80 13.66 -3.56 1.46
N GLY A 81 14.28 -2.50 0.95
CA GLY A 81 15.24 -1.68 1.67
C GLY A 81 14.57 -0.54 2.40
N PHE A 82 15.06 0.67 2.15
CA PHE A 82 14.60 1.90 2.80
C PHE A 82 13.09 2.14 2.59
N MET A 83 12.57 1.88 1.39
CA MET A 83 11.15 2.12 1.07
C MET A 83 10.19 1.28 1.92
N HIS A 84 10.64 0.20 2.54
CA HIS A 84 9.81 -0.61 3.44
C HIS A 84 10.04 -0.28 4.93
N SER A 85 10.54 0.93 5.23
CA SER A 85 10.79 1.41 6.60
C SER A 85 9.75 2.42 7.10
N LEU A 86 9.55 2.43 8.42
CA LEU A 86 8.69 3.43 9.07
C LEU A 86 9.26 4.86 8.93
N LEU A 87 10.58 4.98 8.77
CA LEU A 87 11.29 6.25 8.63
C LEU A 87 11.14 6.85 7.23
N ALA A 88 11.00 6.02 6.18
CA ALA A 88 10.93 6.48 4.79
C ALA A 88 9.91 7.60 4.53
N PRO A 89 8.62 7.50 4.91
CA PRO A 89 7.67 8.56 4.61
C PRO A 89 8.04 9.89 5.28
N ILE A 90 8.69 9.84 6.45
CA ILE A 90 9.13 11.05 7.17
C ILE A 90 10.27 11.72 6.40
N VAL A 91 11.28 10.94 5.99
CA VAL A 91 12.42 11.44 5.23
C VAL A 91 11.99 11.97 3.86
N LEU A 92 11.09 11.28 3.15
CA LEU A 92 10.56 11.72 1.86
C LEU A 92 9.81 13.06 1.99
N LEU A 93 9.05 13.25 3.06
CA LEU A 93 8.40 14.53 3.35
C LEU A 93 9.42 15.64 3.66
N CYS A 94 10.52 15.33 4.37
CA CYS A 94 11.61 16.27 4.61
C CYS A 94 12.31 16.68 3.30
N ILE A 95 12.60 15.72 2.42
CA ILE A 95 13.19 15.98 1.10
C ILE A 95 12.26 16.86 0.27
N LEU A 96 10.96 16.53 0.21
CA LEU A 96 9.98 17.33 -0.52
C LEU A 96 9.88 18.75 0.04
N ALA A 97 9.88 18.91 1.37
CA ALA A 97 9.86 20.22 2.00
C ALA A 97 11.12 21.04 1.66
N LEU A 98 12.29 20.40 1.62
CA LEU A 98 13.55 21.03 1.22
C LEU A 98 13.52 21.47 -0.25
N ILE A 99 13.07 20.60 -1.16
CA ILE A 99 12.93 20.93 -2.59
C ILE A 99 12.02 22.14 -2.77
N VAL A 100 10.86 22.15 -2.10
CA VAL A 100 9.93 23.30 -2.15
C VAL A 100 10.57 24.56 -1.58
N ALA A 101 11.34 24.44 -0.49
CA ALA A 101 12.02 25.58 0.12
C ALA A 101 13.09 26.17 -0.80
N VAL A 102 13.84 25.33 -1.51
CA VAL A 102 14.84 25.74 -2.50
C VAL A 102 14.18 26.42 -3.69
N ILE A 103 13.16 25.78 -4.29
CA ILE A 103 12.45 26.34 -5.46
C ILE A 103 11.78 27.69 -5.14
N LYS A 104 11.22 27.83 -3.93
CA LYS A 104 10.55 29.07 -3.51
C LYS A 104 11.48 30.07 -2.82
N ILE A 105 12.75 29.72 -2.62
CA ILE A 105 13.73 30.48 -1.83
C ILE A 105 13.12 30.89 -0.47
N LYS A 106 12.35 29.99 0.14
CA LYS A 106 11.62 30.26 1.38
C LYS A 106 11.34 29.00 2.17
N ILE A 107 11.93 28.93 3.37
CA ILE A 107 11.67 27.87 4.32
C ILE A 107 10.22 28.00 4.84
N PRO A 108 9.45 26.90 4.87
CA PRO A 108 8.11 26.91 5.45
C PRO A 108 8.14 27.38 6.90
N THR A 109 7.31 28.35 7.25
CA THR A 109 7.14 28.78 8.64
C THR A 109 6.42 27.70 9.45
N ILE A 110 6.60 27.70 10.78
CA ILE A 110 5.86 26.82 11.69
C ILE A 110 4.34 26.94 11.48
N LYS A 111 3.84 28.14 11.19
CA LYS A 111 2.42 28.38 10.89
C LYS A 111 1.97 27.67 9.61
N GLN A 112 2.82 27.61 8.58
CA GLN A 112 2.52 26.88 7.34
C GLN A 112 2.55 25.37 7.57
N ILE A 113 3.54 24.87 8.32
CA ILE A 113 3.62 23.44 8.70
C ILE A 113 2.38 23.03 9.49
N ARG A 114 1.97 23.82 10.49
CA ARG A 114 0.73 23.56 11.28
C ARG A 114 -0.53 23.53 10.41
N LYS A 115 -0.57 24.26 9.29
CA LYS A 115 -1.71 24.22 8.35
C LYS A 115 -1.75 22.94 7.52
N THR A 116 -0.60 22.33 7.26
CA THR A 116 -0.46 21.12 6.45
C THR A 116 -0.30 19.84 7.28
N ILE A 117 -0.10 19.95 8.60
CA ILE A 117 0.21 18.81 9.46
C ILE A 117 -0.77 17.65 9.30
N SER A 118 -2.07 17.93 9.21
CA SER A 118 -3.09 16.88 8.99
C SER A 118 -2.88 16.12 7.68
N LEU A 119 -2.41 16.80 6.63
CA LEU A 119 -2.14 16.18 5.33
C LEU A 119 -0.87 15.32 5.40
N LEU A 120 0.16 15.82 6.09
CA LEU A 120 1.40 15.07 6.34
C LEU A 120 1.11 13.82 7.18
N THR A 121 0.28 13.93 8.22
CA THR A 121 -0.16 12.78 9.02
C THR A 121 -0.88 11.74 8.16
N VAL A 122 -1.78 12.17 7.27
CA VAL A 122 -2.46 11.23 6.35
C VAL A 122 -1.50 10.53 5.42
N PHE A 123 -0.51 11.25 4.89
CA PHE A 123 0.54 10.66 4.07
C PHE A 123 1.32 9.59 4.85
N VAL A 124 1.81 9.92 6.05
CA VAL A 124 2.56 8.96 6.89
C VAL A 124 1.70 7.74 7.25
N LEU A 125 0.45 7.95 7.67
CA LEU A 125 -0.45 6.85 8.03
C LEU A 125 -0.83 5.98 6.83
N GLY A 126 -1.03 6.57 5.65
CA GLY A 126 -1.30 5.81 4.42
C GLY A 126 -0.12 4.93 4.03
N TYR A 127 1.10 5.46 4.14
CA TYR A 127 2.34 4.72 3.92
C TYR A 127 2.50 3.58 4.93
N TRP A 128 2.32 3.84 6.22
CA TRP A 128 2.44 2.79 7.24
C TRP A 128 1.35 1.74 7.12
N ALA A 129 0.15 2.09 6.66
CA ALA A 129 -0.90 1.12 6.42
C ALA A 129 -0.54 0.12 5.30
N HIS A 130 0.15 0.56 4.24
CA HIS A 130 0.78 -0.35 3.27
C HIS A 130 1.74 -1.31 3.99
N LEU A 131 2.69 -0.77 4.78
CA LEU A 131 3.71 -1.59 5.44
C LEU A 131 3.11 -2.65 6.38
N LEU A 132 1.99 -2.34 7.02
CA LEU A 132 1.24 -3.29 7.86
C LEU A 132 0.53 -4.37 7.03
N GLU A 133 0.07 -4.02 5.83
CA GLU A 133 -0.59 -4.93 4.89
C GLU A 133 0.37 -5.99 4.34
N ASP A 134 1.67 -5.70 4.27
CA ASP A 134 2.71 -6.66 3.89
C ASP A 134 3.11 -7.63 4.99
N MET A 135 2.89 -7.31 6.27
CA MET A 135 3.27 -8.24 7.36
C MET A 135 2.73 -9.68 7.22
N PRO A 136 1.47 -9.91 6.80
CA PRO A 136 0.92 -11.25 6.66
C PRO A 136 1.41 -12.06 5.44
N THR A 137 2.12 -11.47 4.49
CA THR A 137 2.66 -12.19 3.32
C THR A 137 3.86 -13.06 3.75
N PRO A 138 4.38 -14.00 2.93
CA PRO A 138 5.44 -14.91 3.38
C PRO A 138 6.81 -14.25 3.35
N SER A 139 7.66 -14.54 4.35
CA SER A 139 9.01 -13.99 4.44
C SER A 139 9.86 -14.30 3.20
N ALA A 140 9.69 -15.50 2.61
CA ALA A 140 10.33 -15.99 1.39
C ALA A 140 11.77 -15.46 1.18
N SER A 141 12.12 -14.95 -0.01
CA SER A 141 13.45 -14.38 -0.33
C SER A 141 13.79 -13.09 0.43
N TRP A 142 12.83 -12.47 1.11
CA TRP A 142 12.94 -11.09 1.60
C TRP A 142 13.08 -11.01 3.13
N GLY A 143 12.75 -12.06 3.86
CA GLY A 143 12.83 -12.12 5.32
C GLY A 143 11.73 -11.35 6.06
N GLY A 144 10.77 -10.76 5.35
CA GLY A 144 9.71 -9.90 5.89
C GLY A 144 9.81 -8.45 5.41
N VAL A 145 9.43 -7.50 6.25
CA VAL A 145 9.40 -6.05 6.01
C VAL A 145 10.44 -5.34 6.90
N ASN A 146 11.24 -4.44 6.32
CA ASN A 146 12.33 -3.74 7.03
C ASN A 146 11.85 -2.44 7.72
N PHE A 147 10.97 -2.57 8.72
CA PHE A 147 10.42 -1.41 9.44
C PHE A 147 11.47 -0.47 10.04
N PHE A 148 12.60 -1.03 10.47
CA PHE A 148 13.62 -0.33 11.25
C PHE A 148 14.93 -0.13 10.49
N TRP A 149 14.88 0.02 9.16
CA TRP A 149 16.04 0.38 8.35
C TRP A 149 16.82 1.56 9.00
N PRO A 150 18.17 1.51 9.09
CA PRO A 150 19.09 0.60 8.41
C PRO A 150 19.37 -0.72 9.14
N SER A 151 18.54 -1.14 10.09
CA SER A 151 18.63 -2.48 10.67
C SER A 151 18.59 -3.56 9.59
N VAL A 152 19.34 -4.64 9.83
CA VAL A 152 19.32 -5.86 9.01
C VAL A 152 18.22 -6.84 9.44
N GLU A 153 17.53 -6.54 10.55
CA GLU A 153 16.43 -7.35 11.06
C GLU A 153 15.12 -7.00 10.35
N TYR A 154 14.50 -8.01 9.76
CA TYR A 154 13.21 -7.89 9.09
C TYR A 154 12.11 -8.42 10.00
N THR A 155 10.91 -7.82 9.91
CA THR A 155 9.76 -8.15 10.76
C THR A 155 8.56 -8.54 9.90
N GLY A 156 7.58 -9.26 10.48
CA GLY A 156 6.45 -9.76 9.69
C GLY A 156 6.82 -11.00 8.89
N GLY A 157 6.37 -11.09 7.64
CA GLY A 157 6.60 -12.27 6.81
C GLY A 157 5.86 -13.50 7.32
N TRP A 158 4.65 -13.34 7.89
CA TRP A 158 3.94 -14.42 8.60
C TRP A 158 3.39 -15.52 7.69
N GLY A 159 3.34 -15.32 6.37
CA GLY A 159 2.95 -16.34 5.40
C GLY A 159 1.47 -16.76 5.49
N LYS A 160 0.61 -15.90 6.02
CA LYS A 160 -0.84 -16.13 6.13
C LYS A 160 -1.56 -15.93 4.80
N ILE A 161 -1.04 -15.04 3.96
CA ILE A 161 -1.55 -14.77 2.62
C ILE A 161 -0.41 -14.85 1.60
N TRP A 162 -0.72 -14.89 0.31
CA TRP A 162 0.28 -14.76 -0.74
C TRP A 162 0.50 -13.29 -1.10
N TRP A 163 1.47 -12.95 -1.94
CA TRP A 163 1.72 -11.56 -2.32
C TRP A 163 0.66 -11.03 -3.31
N TRP A 164 0.50 -11.68 -4.46
CA TRP A 164 -0.04 -10.97 -5.62
C TRP A 164 -1.57 -10.88 -5.76
N ASN A 165 -2.30 -11.83 -5.18
CA ASN A 165 -3.67 -12.17 -5.60
C ASN A 165 -4.68 -12.22 -4.44
N ASN A 166 -4.52 -11.35 -3.44
CA ASN A 166 -5.44 -11.22 -2.29
C ASN A 166 -6.74 -10.48 -2.63
N TYR A 167 -7.56 -11.09 -3.49
CA TYR A 167 -8.78 -10.47 -4.02
C TYR A 167 -9.85 -10.17 -2.95
N ASP A 168 -10.00 -11.02 -1.95
CA ASP A 168 -10.89 -10.80 -0.81
C ASP A 168 -10.50 -9.57 0.03
N VAL A 169 -9.21 -9.42 0.35
CA VAL A 169 -8.67 -8.24 1.04
C VAL A 169 -8.92 -6.98 0.21
N PHE A 170 -8.62 -7.03 -1.09
CA PHE A 170 -8.90 -5.93 -2.01
C PHE A 170 -10.37 -5.52 -2.02
N ILE A 171 -11.30 -6.48 -1.99
CA ILE A 171 -12.74 -6.20 -1.93
C ILE A 171 -13.10 -5.51 -0.61
N PHE A 172 -12.60 -5.99 0.54
CA PHE A 172 -12.88 -5.34 1.84
C PHE A 172 -12.38 -3.90 1.88
N ILE A 173 -11.13 -3.66 1.49
CA ILE A 173 -10.55 -2.31 1.48
C ILE A 173 -11.28 -1.41 0.48
N SER A 174 -11.61 -1.92 -0.70
CA SER A 174 -12.39 -1.18 -1.70
C SER A 174 -13.79 -0.82 -1.17
N ALA A 175 -14.44 -1.74 -0.46
CA ALA A 175 -15.73 -1.48 0.18
C ALA A 175 -15.63 -0.38 1.25
N ILE A 176 -14.58 -0.37 2.08
CA ILE A 176 -14.32 0.72 3.03
C ILE A 176 -14.26 2.07 2.32
N VAL A 177 -13.47 2.15 1.23
CA VAL A 177 -13.33 3.40 0.45
C VAL A 177 -14.69 3.83 -0.11
N VAL A 178 -15.42 2.92 -0.76
CA VAL A 178 -16.73 3.22 -1.36
C VAL A 178 -17.73 3.69 -0.30
N PHE A 179 -17.87 2.97 0.81
CA PHE A 179 -18.80 3.35 1.88
C PHE A 179 -18.41 4.69 2.52
N ASN A 180 -17.12 4.93 2.76
CA ASN A 180 -16.68 6.20 3.30
C ASN A 180 -16.91 7.36 2.33
N LEU A 181 -16.71 7.16 1.02
CA LEU A 181 -17.05 8.17 0.02
C LEU A 181 -18.56 8.48 -0.02
N LEU A 182 -19.41 7.46 0.09
CA LEU A 182 -20.86 7.63 0.21
C LEU A 182 -21.24 8.40 1.47
N ILE A 183 -20.66 8.05 2.62
CA ILE A 183 -20.87 8.78 3.89
C ILE A 183 -20.45 10.24 3.75
N LEU A 184 -19.30 10.50 3.12
CA LEU A 184 -18.79 11.83 2.88
C LEU A 184 -19.75 12.64 1.98
N ALA A 185 -20.24 12.04 0.89
CA ALA A 185 -21.22 12.66 0.00
C ALA A 185 -22.53 12.96 0.75
N LEU A 186 -23.08 11.99 1.47
CA LEU A 186 -24.30 12.17 2.28
C LEU A 186 -24.11 13.24 3.36
N SER A 187 -22.95 13.29 4.01
CA SER A 187 -22.66 14.31 5.01
C SER A 187 -22.62 15.73 4.44
N SER A 188 -22.28 15.87 3.16
CA SER A 188 -22.30 17.17 2.49
C SER A 188 -23.72 17.67 2.21
N ILE A 189 -24.65 16.74 1.97
CA ILE A 189 -26.08 17.01 1.72
C ILE A 189 -26.82 17.24 3.04
N MET A 190 -26.65 16.31 3.98
CA MET A 190 -27.40 16.25 5.25
C MET A 190 -26.70 16.98 6.41
N LYS A 191 -25.50 17.53 6.19
CA LYS A 191 -24.73 18.35 7.15
C LYS A 191 -24.42 17.68 8.49
N PHE A 192 -24.23 16.36 8.54
CA PHE A 192 -23.81 15.64 9.76
C PHE A 192 -22.28 15.44 9.87
N LYS A 193 -21.80 15.04 11.05
CA LYS A 193 -20.38 14.78 11.32
C LYS A 193 -19.96 13.38 10.84
N ALA A 194 -19.43 13.29 9.62
CA ALA A 194 -19.01 12.03 8.99
C ALA A 194 -17.87 11.27 9.70
N GLY A 195 -16.94 11.98 10.37
CA GLY A 195 -15.67 11.39 10.82
C GLY A 195 -15.77 10.12 11.65
N ARG A 196 -16.67 10.10 12.65
CA ARG A 196 -16.85 8.91 13.49
C ARG A 196 -17.41 7.72 12.70
N LEU A 197 -18.36 7.97 11.80
CA LEU A 197 -18.94 6.93 10.97
C LEU A 197 -17.91 6.36 9.98
N CYS A 198 -17.11 7.22 9.34
CA CYS A 198 -16.02 6.76 8.47
C CYS A 198 -14.97 5.94 9.24
N LEU A 199 -14.62 6.35 10.46
CA LEU A 199 -13.70 5.61 11.32
C LEU A 199 -14.28 4.25 11.72
N SER A 200 -15.57 4.18 12.08
CA SER A 200 -16.23 2.92 12.42
C SER A 200 -16.24 1.94 11.25
N ILE A 201 -16.56 2.41 10.04
CA ILE A 201 -16.50 1.58 8.82
C ILE A 201 -15.07 1.10 8.54
N PHE A 202 -14.09 1.98 8.68
CA PHE A 202 -12.68 1.63 8.51
C PHE A 202 -12.23 0.56 9.51
N VAL A 203 -12.50 0.75 10.80
CA VAL A 203 -12.13 -0.21 11.85
C VAL A 203 -12.82 -1.56 11.65
N LEU A 204 -14.12 -1.55 11.32
CA LEU A 204 -14.86 -2.77 11.03
C LEU A 204 -14.26 -3.52 9.83
N GLY A 205 -14.04 -2.82 8.71
CA GLY A 205 -13.50 -3.45 7.49
C GLY A 205 -12.07 -3.97 7.68
N VAL A 206 -11.21 -3.24 8.40
CA VAL A 206 -9.87 -3.72 8.77
C VAL A 206 -9.96 -4.94 9.67
N THR A 207 -10.84 -4.94 10.67
CA THR A 207 -11.03 -6.09 11.56
C THR A 207 -11.47 -7.33 10.79
N LEU A 208 -12.43 -7.18 9.87
CA LEU A 208 -12.87 -8.27 9.00
C LEU A 208 -11.75 -8.76 8.08
N SER A 209 -10.94 -7.87 7.54
CA SER A 209 -9.79 -8.22 6.70
C SER A 209 -8.74 -9.00 7.49
N VAL A 210 -8.37 -8.53 8.69
CA VAL A 210 -7.43 -9.21 9.59
C VAL A 210 -7.97 -10.57 10.03
N TRP A 211 -9.25 -10.64 10.39
CA TRP A 211 -9.90 -11.90 10.73
C TRP A 211 -9.83 -12.89 9.56
N GLN A 212 -10.17 -12.44 8.35
CA GLN A 212 -10.11 -13.25 7.14
C GLN A 212 -8.69 -13.75 6.84
N ILE A 213 -7.68 -12.89 6.99
CA ILE A 213 -6.26 -13.23 6.81
C ILE A 213 -5.80 -14.28 7.84
N THR A 214 -6.11 -14.06 9.11
CA THR A 214 -5.61 -14.87 10.22
C THR A 214 -6.28 -16.25 10.31
N ASN A 215 -7.51 -16.39 9.81
CA ASN A 215 -8.25 -17.66 9.80
C ASN A 215 -7.99 -18.51 8.55
N ARG A 216 -7.06 -18.12 7.66
CA ARG A 216 -6.65 -19.00 6.56
C ARG A 216 -5.87 -20.19 7.08
N ALA A 217 -6.29 -21.39 6.71
CA ALA A 217 -5.69 -22.66 7.15
C ALA A 217 -4.39 -23.03 6.39
N TYR A 218 -3.77 -22.10 5.67
CA TYR A 218 -2.63 -22.36 4.80
C TYR A 218 -1.43 -21.48 5.15
N ASP A 219 -0.23 -22.09 5.20
CA ASP A 219 1.03 -21.42 5.50
C ASP A 219 1.93 -21.36 4.25
N PHE A 220 2.07 -20.15 3.70
CA PHE A 220 2.89 -19.88 2.53
C PHE A 220 4.40 -19.84 2.82
N ASN A 221 4.85 -19.71 4.07
CA ASN A 221 6.26 -19.84 4.42
C ASN A 221 6.73 -21.29 4.28
N VAL A 222 5.92 -22.24 4.73
CA VAL A 222 6.24 -23.67 4.59
C VAL A 222 6.12 -24.09 3.12
N ALA A 223 5.04 -23.67 2.44
CA ALA A 223 4.79 -24.04 1.06
C ALA A 223 5.85 -23.52 0.09
N SER A 224 6.29 -22.26 0.24
CA SER A 224 7.28 -21.65 -0.65
C SER A 224 8.63 -22.36 -0.61
N LYS A 225 9.06 -22.81 0.58
CA LYS A 225 10.29 -23.60 0.77
C LYS A 225 10.22 -25.00 0.13
N LYS A 226 9.04 -25.62 0.13
CA LYS A 226 8.87 -27.02 -0.31
C LYS A 226 8.50 -27.15 -1.79
N HIS A 227 7.72 -26.24 -2.34
CA HIS A 227 7.08 -26.39 -3.65
C HIS A 227 7.35 -25.24 -4.63
N GLY A 228 7.98 -24.15 -4.18
CA GLY A 228 8.31 -22.99 -5.00
C GLY A 228 7.13 -22.05 -5.29
N TYR A 229 7.43 -20.95 -5.99
CA TYR A 229 6.51 -19.81 -6.16
C TYR A 229 5.31 -20.12 -7.07
N ALA A 230 5.52 -20.85 -8.18
CA ALA A 230 4.45 -21.16 -9.12
C ALA A 230 3.33 -22.01 -8.47
N PHE A 231 3.70 -22.92 -7.58
CA PHE A 231 2.76 -23.70 -6.80
C PHE A 231 1.98 -22.82 -5.82
N CYS A 232 2.67 -21.94 -5.08
CA CYS A 232 2.04 -21.03 -4.13
C CYS A 232 1.06 -20.08 -4.82
N GLU A 233 1.42 -19.54 -5.98
CA GLU A 233 0.55 -18.70 -6.81
C GLU A 233 -0.74 -19.42 -7.19
N LYS A 234 -0.62 -20.67 -7.69
CA LYS A 234 -1.79 -21.50 -8.03
C LYS A 234 -2.65 -21.79 -6.80
N LYS A 235 -2.02 -22.18 -5.68
CA LYS A 235 -2.75 -22.50 -4.46
C LYS A 235 -3.47 -21.29 -3.87
N SER A 236 -2.85 -20.11 -3.92
CA SER A 236 -3.50 -18.87 -3.50
C SER A 236 -4.73 -18.56 -4.35
N LYS A 237 -4.65 -18.73 -5.68
CA LYS A 237 -5.81 -18.60 -6.57
C LYS A 237 -6.93 -19.58 -6.26
N GLU A 238 -6.61 -20.83 -5.89
CA GLU A 238 -7.59 -21.82 -5.44
C GLU A 238 -8.29 -21.37 -4.15
N ILE A 239 -7.53 -20.94 -3.13
CA ILE A 239 -8.08 -20.41 -1.88
C ILE A 239 -8.99 -19.21 -2.14
N GLN A 240 -8.57 -18.29 -3.00
CA GLN A 240 -9.37 -17.12 -3.36
C GLN A 240 -10.67 -17.50 -4.08
N ARG A 241 -10.63 -18.54 -4.93
CA ARG A 241 -11.83 -19.06 -5.58
C ARG A 241 -12.78 -19.73 -4.60
N GLU A 242 -12.27 -20.41 -3.58
CA GLU A 242 -13.06 -21.01 -2.50
C GLU A 242 -13.74 -19.92 -1.65
N VAL A 243 -12.98 -18.90 -1.25
CA VAL A 243 -13.47 -17.78 -0.42
C VAL A 243 -14.53 -16.94 -1.15
N LEU A 244 -14.26 -16.55 -2.40
CA LEU A 244 -15.13 -15.62 -3.14
C LEU A 244 -16.25 -16.31 -3.91
N GLY A 245 -16.15 -17.63 -4.08
CA GLY A 245 -16.97 -18.38 -5.01
C GLY A 245 -16.65 -18.06 -6.48
N LYS A 246 -17.16 -18.91 -7.38
CA LYS A 246 -16.82 -18.88 -8.81
C LYS A 246 -17.07 -17.53 -9.49
N ARG A 247 -18.20 -16.88 -9.20
CA ARG A 247 -18.61 -15.66 -9.91
C ARG A 247 -17.70 -14.47 -9.57
N ILE A 248 -17.55 -14.15 -8.28
CA ILE A 248 -16.76 -13.00 -7.84
C ILE A 248 -15.28 -13.23 -8.17
N TYR A 249 -14.76 -14.44 -7.94
CA TYR A 249 -13.40 -14.80 -8.32
C TYR A 249 -13.11 -14.54 -9.80
N THR A 250 -13.97 -15.00 -10.71
CA THR A 250 -13.77 -14.78 -12.16
C THR A 250 -13.74 -13.29 -12.52
N TRP A 251 -14.57 -12.47 -11.87
CA TRP A 251 -14.56 -11.01 -12.08
C TRP A 251 -13.25 -10.40 -11.60
N MET A 252 -12.74 -10.83 -10.45
CA MET A 252 -11.48 -10.36 -9.89
C MET A 252 -10.28 -10.77 -10.75
N VAL A 253 -10.25 -12.00 -11.26
CA VAL A 253 -9.23 -12.45 -12.21
C VAL A 253 -9.30 -11.66 -13.51
N ALA A 254 -10.50 -11.38 -14.02
CA ALA A 254 -10.66 -10.57 -15.22
C ALA A 254 -10.19 -9.12 -15.01
N LEU A 255 -10.37 -8.57 -13.80
CA LEU A 255 -9.83 -7.26 -13.43
C LEU A 255 -8.30 -7.30 -13.34
N ASP A 256 -7.74 -8.28 -12.64
CA ASP A 256 -6.29 -8.44 -12.46
C ASP A 256 -5.58 -8.62 -13.81
N ASN A 257 -6.13 -9.44 -14.72
CA ASN A 257 -5.59 -9.66 -16.06
C ASN A 257 -5.65 -8.42 -16.98
N LYS A 258 -6.48 -7.41 -16.66
CA LYS A 258 -6.49 -6.13 -17.42
C LYS A 258 -5.31 -5.24 -17.04
N ILE A 259 -4.70 -5.48 -15.88
CA ILE A 259 -3.51 -4.78 -15.44
C ILE A 259 -2.33 -5.41 -16.19
N LYS A 260 -2.00 -4.86 -17.37
CA LYS A 260 -0.87 -5.30 -18.20
C LYS A 260 0.48 -4.88 -17.59
N LEU A 261 0.79 -5.37 -16.40
CA LEU A 261 2.14 -5.33 -15.88
C LEU A 261 2.88 -6.53 -16.49
N ASN A 262 3.55 -6.28 -17.62
CA ASN A 262 4.48 -7.24 -18.20
C ASN A 262 5.74 -7.26 -17.32
N PHE A 263 5.75 -8.16 -16.35
CA PHE A 263 6.96 -8.56 -15.63
C PHE A 263 7.66 -9.71 -16.38
#